data_AF-A0ABC9AR16-F1
#
_entry.id   AF-A0ABC9AR16-F1
#
_cell.length_a   1.000
_cell.length_b   1.000
_cell.length_c   1.000
_cell.angle_alpha   90.00
_cell.angle_beta   90.00
_cell.angle_gamma   90.00
#
_symmetry.space_group_name_H-M   'P 1'
#
loop_
_entity.id
_entity.type
_entity.pdbx_description
1 polymer ?
#
loop_
_entity_poly.entity_id
_entity_poly.type
_entity_poly.pdbx_seq_one_letter_code
_entity_poly.pdbx_strand_id
1 'polypeptide(L)'
;MIDQDSDRDATIVQLSFGDRLGALLDTMKALKDLGLDVTKGTVATDSAVTQTKFHIMQYGRKVEDPDMLERIRLTIINNLLHYHPESSEKLAMVEDDGPKRSMLYIETADRPGLLLEIIKIITDTNIDVESAEIDTEGLVAKDKFHVSYRGAKLNSSLSQVLINCLRYYLRRPETDEDSY
;
A
#
# COMPACT_ATOMS: atom_id res chain seq x y z
N MET A 1 -8.08 3.06 7.10
CA MET A 1 -8.00 4.01 8.23
C MET A 1 -8.67 3.37 9.45
N ILE A 2 -8.03 3.38 10.61
CA ILE A 2 -8.63 2.98 11.90
C ILE A 2 -9.20 4.24 12.56
N ASP A 3 -10.42 4.16 13.07
CA ASP A 3 -11.14 5.22 13.76
C ASP A 3 -11.57 4.72 15.14
N GLN A 4 -11.10 5.44 16.17
CA GLN A 4 -11.36 5.16 17.59
C GLN A 4 -12.31 6.17 18.22
N ASP A 5 -12.79 7.18 17.49
CA ASP A 5 -13.54 8.29 18.09
C ASP A 5 -15.03 8.26 17.72
N SER A 6 -15.37 7.71 16.55
CA SER A 6 -16.74 7.70 16.04
C SER A 6 -17.69 6.73 16.75
N ASP A 7 -17.17 5.73 17.46
CA ASP A 7 -17.97 4.76 18.22
C ASP A 7 -17.29 4.52 19.58
N ARG A 8 -18.07 4.58 20.66
CA ARG A 8 -17.56 4.39 22.03
C ARG A 8 -17.35 2.92 22.36
N ASP A 9 -18.07 2.02 21.70
CA ASP A 9 -18.13 0.61 22.05
C ASP A 9 -17.33 -0.27 21.08
N ALA A 10 -17.02 0.24 19.89
CA ALA A 10 -16.29 -0.47 18.84
C ALA A 10 -15.12 0.33 18.28
N THR A 11 -14.13 -0.37 17.74
CA THR A 11 -13.11 0.22 16.88
C THR A 11 -13.59 0.12 15.45
N ILE A 12 -13.54 1.21 14.70
CA ILE A 12 -13.97 1.23 13.31
C ILE A 12 -12.76 1.08 12.41
N VAL A 13 -12.86 0.21 11.41
CA VAL A 13 -11.87 0.08 10.34
C VAL A 13 -12.51 0.39 9.02
N GLN A 14 -11.99 1.40 8.35
CA GLN A 14 -12.40 1.80 7.02
C GLN A 14 -11.39 1.31 5.99
N LEU A 15 -11.91 0.64 4.97
CA LEU A 15 -11.21 0.06 3.85
C LEU A 15 -11.73 0.68 2.56
N SER A 16 -10.85 0.82 1.59
CA SER A 16 -11.23 1.12 0.22
C SER A 16 -10.67 0.00 -0.64
N PHE A 17 -11.55 -0.86 -1.14
CA PHE A 17 -11.20 -1.96 -2.03
C PHE A 17 -12.05 -1.90 -3.29
N GLY A 18 -11.69 -2.68 -4.31
CA GLY A 18 -12.51 -2.82 -5.52
C GLY A 18 -13.85 -3.49 -5.24
N ASP A 19 -14.55 -3.96 -6.27
CA ASP A 19 -15.90 -4.56 -6.14
C ASP A 19 -15.89 -6.08 -5.82
N ARG A 20 -14.72 -6.67 -5.55
CA ARG A 20 -14.60 -8.13 -5.36
C ARG A 20 -15.03 -8.57 -3.97
N LEU A 21 -16.24 -9.11 -3.89
CA LEU A 21 -16.81 -9.72 -2.67
C LEU A 21 -15.89 -10.80 -2.02
N GLY A 22 -15.10 -11.52 -2.83
CA GLY A 22 -14.17 -12.54 -2.34
C GLY A 22 -13.09 -11.99 -1.40
N ALA A 23 -12.42 -10.92 -1.81
CA ALA A 23 -11.37 -10.27 -1.01
C ALA A 23 -11.90 -9.70 0.31
N LEU A 24 -13.17 -9.28 0.32
CA LEU A 24 -13.84 -8.85 1.54
C LEU A 24 -14.02 -9.99 2.54
N LEU A 25 -14.43 -11.16 2.07
CA LEU A 25 -14.58 -12.36 2.89
C LEU A 25 -13.24 -12.80 3.47
N ASP A 26 -12.17 -12.78 2.67
CA ASP A 26 -10.83 -13.12 3.13
C ASP A 26 -10.31 -12.13 4.19
N THR A 27 -10.59 -10.83 4.00
CA THR A 27 -10.26 -9.80 5.00
C THR A 27 -11.01 -10.03 6.31
N MET A 28 -12.30 -10.34 6.25
CA MET A 28 -13.10 -10.66 7.45
C MET A 28 -12.60 -11.92 8.14
N LYS A 29 -12.18 -12.93 7.37
CA LYS A 29 -11.59 -14.16 7.91
C LYS A 29 -10.28 -13.87 8.64
N ALA A 30 -9.38 -13.09 8.05
CA ALA A 30 -8.11 -12.75 8.69
C ALA A 30 -8.29 -11.93 9.99
N LEU A 31 -9.27 -11.02 10.03
CA LEU A 31 -9.63 -10.33 11.27
C LEU A 31 -10.14 -11.32 12.34
N LYS A 32 -10.96 -12.30 11.93
CA LYS A 32 -11.43 -13.35 12.83
C LYS A 32 -10.31 -14.24 13.35
N ASP A 33 -9.31 -14.53 12.52
CA ASP A 33 -8.13 -15.32 12.89
C ASP A 33 -7.25 -14.60 13.93
N LEU A 34 -7.35 -13.26 14.05
CA LEU A 34 -6.77 -12.46 15.14
C LEU A 34 -7.60 -12.50 16.45
N GLY A 35 -8.72 -13.22 16.46
CA GLY A 35 -9.65 -13.25 17.59
C GLY A 35 -10.57 -12.03 17.68
N LEU A 36 -10.80 -11.34 16.56
CA LEU A 36 -11.65 -10.16 16.49
C LEU A 36 -13.02 -10.51 15.91
N ASP A 37 -14.05 -9.88 16.46
CA ASP A 37 -15.42 -10.00 16.01
C ASP A 37 -15.78 -8.79 15.15
N VAL A 38 -16.21 -9.04 13.91
CA VAL A 38 -16.79 -8.01 13.04
C VAL A 38 -18.30 -7.94 13.33
N THR A 39 -18.73 -6.88 14.02
CA THR A 39 -20.11 -6.76 14.53
C THR A 39 -21.05 -6.03 13.57
N LYS A 40 -20.52 -5.09 12.77
CA LYS A 40 -21.26 -4.35 11.75
C LYS A 40 -20.35 -4.08 10.55
N GLY A 41 -20.93 -4.16 9.36
CA GLY A 41 -20.28 -3.83 8.09
C GLY A 41 -21.17 -2.90 7.27
N THR A 42 -20.65 -1.76 6.84
CA THR A 42 -21.34 -0.85 5.92
C THR A 42 -20.52 -0.72 4.66
N VAL A 43 -21.15 -0.98 3.50
CA VAL A 43 -20.53 -0.82 2.18
C VAL A 43 -21.17 0.38 1.50
N ALA A 44 -20.36 1.36 1.11
CA ALA A 44 -20.75 2.50 0.30
C ALA A 44 -19.98 2.43 -1.03
N THR A 45 -20.70 2.37 -2.14
CA THR A 45 -20.11 2.36 -3.47
C THR A 45 -20.35 3.72 -4.12
N ASP A 46 -19.28 4.49 -4.34
CA ASP A 46 -19.29 5.60 -5.27
C ASP A 46 -18.63 5.14 -6.58
N SER A 47 -18.99 5.77 -7.69
CA SER A 47 -18.72 5.43 -9.10
C SER A 47 -17.29 4.99 -9.49
N ALA A 48 -16.31 5.06 -8.59
CA ALA A 48 -14.94 4.57 -8.77
C ALA A 48 -14.33 3.82 -7.56
N VAL A 49 -14.93 3.88 -6.36
CA VAL A 49 -14.33 3.32 -5.12
C VAL A 49 -15.41 2.75 -4.21
N THR A 50 -15.24 1.49 -3.78
CA THR A 50 -16.05 0.88 -2.73
C THR A 50 -15.40 1.12 -1.38
N GLN A 51 -16.05 1.94 -0.55
CA GLN A 51 -15.66 2.14 0.84
C GLN A 51 -16.42 1.17 1.73
N THR A 52 -15.70 0.42 2.54
CA THR A 52 -16.31 -0.48 3.52
C THR A 52 -15.82 -0.16 4.90
N LYS A 53 -16.76 -0.04 5.84
CA LYS A 53 -16.51 0.21 7.25
C LYS A 53 -16.88 -1.02 8.06
N PHE A 54 -15.97 -1.46 8.91
CA PHE A 54 -16.16 -2.56 9.83
C PHE A 54 -16.07 -2.07 11.27
N HIS A 55 -17.06 -2.43 12.09
CA HIS A 55 -16.99 -2.27 13.53
C HIS A 55 -16.40 -3.55 14.10
N ILE A 56 -15.18 -3.47 14.62
CA ILE A 56 -14.47 -4.59 15.21
C ILE A 56 -14.41 -4.47 16.72
N MET A 57 -14.51 -5.62 17.37
CA MET A 57 -14.38 -5.78 18.81
C MET A 57 -13.51 -6.99 19.12
N GLN A 58 -12.91 -7.04 20.29
CA GLN A 58 -12.24 -8.22 20.82
C GLN A 58 -12.94 -8.66 22.09
N TYR A 59 -13.47 -9.88 22.11
CA TYR A 59 -14.24 -10.43 23.24
C TYR A 59 -15.39 -9.50 23.70
N GLY A 60 -16.07 -8.87 22.74
CA GLY A 60 -17.17 -7.93 22.99
C GLY A 60 -16.76 -6.56 23.55
N ARG A 61 -15.46 -6.20 23.49
CA ARG A 61 -14.94 -4.89 23.89
C ARG A 61 -14.26 -4.18 22.73
N LYS A 62 -14.24 -2.85 22.79
CA LYS A 62 -13.45 -2.02 21.90
C LYS A 62 -11.97 -2.38 21.95
N VAL A 63 -11.30 -2.33 20.82
CA VAL A 63 -9.87 -2.63 20.71
C VAL A 63 -9.08 -1.35 20.94
N GLU A 64 -8.42 -1.23 22.08
CA GLU A 64 -7.65 -0.03 22.44
C GLU A 64 -6.15 -0.31 22.57
N ASP A 65 -5.77 -1.59 22.63
CA ASP A 65 -4.37 -2.01 22.73
C ASP A 65 -3.57 -1.62 21.47
N PRO A 66 -2.52 -0.79 21.59
CA PRO A 66 -1.76 -0.30 20.45
C PRO A 66 -1.14 -1.40 19.60
N ASP A 67 -0.65 -2.47 20.23
CA ASP A 67 -0.03 -3.60 19.52
C ASP A 67 -1.07 -4.37 18.71
N MET A 68 -2.26 -4.60 19.29
CA MET A 68 -3.38 -5.20 18.57
C MET A 68 -3.87 -4.32 17.41
N LEU A 69 -3.92 -3.00 17.60
CA LEU A 69 -4.30 -2.06 16.54
C LEU A 69 -3.31 -2.09 15.39
N GLU A 70 -2.02 -2.20 15.67
CA GLU A 70 -1.02 -2.35 14.62
C GLU A 70 -1.12 -3.72 13.93
N ARG A 71 -1.40 -4.80 14.66
CA ARG A 71 -1.66 -6.13 14.05
C ARG A 71 -2.87 -6.11 13.12
N ILE A 72 -3.95 -5.44 13.52
CA ILE A 72 -5.15 -5.24 12.69
C ILE A 72 -4.77 -4.51 11.40
N ARG A 73 -4.03 -3.41 11.55
CA ARG A 73 -3.57 -2.56 10.45
C ARG A 73 -2.73 -3.34 9.46
N LEU A 74 -1.70 -4.05 9.92
CA LEU A 74 -0.83 -4.88 9.08
C LEU A 74 -1.57 -6.03 8.41
N THR A 75 -2.47 -6.71 9.13
CA THR A 75 -3.28 -7.80 8.56
C THR A 75 -4.15 -7.33 7.42
N ILE A 76 -4.79 -6.16 7.59
CA ILE A 76 -5.61 -5.55 6.55
C ILE A 76 -4.75 -5.14 5.35
N ILE A 77 -3.60 -4.50 5.57
CA ILE A 77 -2.69 -4.09 4.49
C ILE A 77 -2.24 -5.31 3.69
N ASN A 78 -1.80 -6.37 4.37
CA ASN A 78 -1.35 -7.60 3.72
C ASN A 78 -2.46 -8.26 2.89
N ASN A 79 -3.69 -8.29 3.38
CA ASN A 79 -4.83 -8.79 2.60
C ASN A 79 -5.12 -7.91 1.38
N LEU A 80 -5.11 -6.59 1.53
CA LEU A 80 -5.31 -5.68 0.39
C LEU A 80 -4.24 -5.89 -0.69
N LEU A 81 -2.97 -6.01 -0.30
CA LEU A 81 -1.86 -6.27 -1.22
C LEU A 81 -1.95 -7.65 -1.88
N HIS A 82 -2.42 -8.67 -1.13
CA HIS A 82 -2.53 -10.03 -1.62
C HIS A 82 -3.68 -10.20 -2.62
N TYR A 83 -4.86 -9.65 -2.32
CA TYR A 83 -6.09 -9.90 -3.09
C TYR A 83 -6.45 -8.80 -4.11
N HIS A 84 -5.93 -7.59 -3.93
CA HIS A 84 -6.18 -6.44 -4.81
C HIS A 84 -4.88 -5.85 -5.36
N PRO A 85 -4.15 -6.58 -6.22
CA PRO A 85 -3.00 -6.03 -6.92
C PRO A 85 -3.39 -4.88 -7.85
N GLU A 86 -4.65 -4.72 -8.26
CA GLU A 86 -5.13 -3.55 -9.01
C GLU A 86 -5.22 -2.26 -8.18
N SER A 87 -5.32 -2.30 -6.85
CA SER A 87 -5.07 -1.11 -6.01
C SER A 87 -3.61 -0.63 -6.12
N SER A 88 -2.74 -1.46 -6.71
CA SER A 88 -1.34 -1.17 -7.05
C SER A 88 -1.11 -0.89 -8.55
N GLU A 89 -2.15 -0.70 -9.36
CA GLU A 89 -1.95 -0.19 -10.74
C GLU A 89 -1.27 1.19 -10.74
N LYS A 90 -1.42 1.95 -9.64
CA LYS A 90 -0.69 3.19 -9.32
C LYS A 90 0.63 3.01 -8.57
N LEU A 91 1.12 1.77 -8.33
CA LEU A 91 2.34 1.55 -7.54
C LEU A 91 3.55 2.28 -8.12
N ALA A 92 3.67 2.29 -9.43
CA ALA A 92 4.69 3.04 -10.14
C ALA A 92 4.12 3.53 -11.48
N MET A 93 4.24 4.83 -11.74
CA MET A 93 3.87 5.45 -13.03
C MET A 93 4.99 6.38 -13.48
N VAL A 94 5.25 6.43 -14.78
CA VAL A 94 6.24 7.35 -15.36
C VAL A 94 5.53 8.32 -16.30
N GLU A 95 5.70 9.63 -16.06
CA GLU A 95 5.17 10.71 -16.89
C GLU A 95 6.28 11.60 -17.45
N ASP A 96 5.91 12.44 -18.42
CA ASP A 96 6.82 13.44 -19.00
C ASP A 96 7.11 14.56 -18.00
N ASP A 97 8.39 14.87 -17.80
CA ASP A 97 8.85 15.95 -16.91
C ASP A 97 9.87 16.83 -17.64
N GLY A 98 9.55 17.10 -18.91
CA GLY A 98 10.36 17.88 -19.81
C GLY A 98 11.37 17.09 -20.64
N PRO A 99 12.28 17.78 -21.34
CA PRO A 99 13.06 17.17 -22.41
C PRO A 99 14.19 16.24 -21.94
N LYS A 100 14.61 16.36 -20.67
CA LYS A 100 15.80 15.67 -20.14
C LYS A 100 15.52 14.63 -19.06
N ARG A 101 14.28 14.54 -18.58
CA ARG A 101 13.92 13.70 -17.44
C ARG A 101 12.44 13.29 -17.52
N SER A 102 12.09 12.29 -16.72
CA SER A 102 10.72 11.84 -16.52
C SER A 102 10.39 11.90 -15.03
N MET A 103 9.10 12.02 -14.73
CA MET A 103 8.62 11.92 -13.35
C MET A 103 8.18 10.50 -13.07
N LEU A 104 8.81 9.85 -12.11
CA LEU A 104 8.38 8.56 -11.56
C LEU A 104 7.56 8.82 -10.30
N TYR A 105 6.29 8.43 -10.31
CA TYR A 105 5.40 8.43 -9.16
C TYR A 105 5.38 7.04 -8.54
N ILE A 106 5.53 6.95 -7.21
CA ILE A 106 5.42 5.70 -6.46
C ILE A 106 4.40 5.86 -5.34
N GLU A 107 3.46 4.93 -5.26
CA GLU A 107 2.46 4.87 -4.18
C GLU A 107 2.44 3.45 -3.58
N THR A 108 2.87 3.31 -2.34
CA THR A 108 3.00 1.99 -1.67
C THR A 108 2.85 2.11 -0.16
N ALA A 109 2.62 0.99 0.53
CA ALA A 109 2.64 0.95 1.98
C ALA A 109 4.02 1.38 2.50
N ASP A 110 4.03 2.32 3.45
CA ASP A 110 5.27 2.81 4.08
C ASP A 110 5.81 1.77 5.06
N ARG A 111 7.13 1.56 5.03
CA ARG A 111 7.85 0.67 5.95
C ARG A 111 9.33 1.06 6.06
N PRO A 112 9.98 0.75 7.19
CA PRO A 112 11.42 0.95 7.34
C PRO A 112 12.20 0.33 6.18
N GLY A 113 13.14 1.08 5.60
CA GLY A 113 13.97 0.61 4.48
C GLY A 113 13.36 0.78 3.08
N LEU A 114 12.07 1.14 2.97
CA LEU A 114 11.39 1.29 1.68
C LEU A 114 12.13 2.22 0.70
N LEU A 115 12.51 3.43 1.14
CA LEU A 115 13.19 4.39 0.28
C LEU A 115 14.53 3.85 -0.24
N LEU A 116 15.26 3.10 0.59
CA LEU A 116 16.53 2.49 0.18
C LEU A 116 16.30 1.42 -0.90
N GLU A 117 15.26 0.61 -0.76
CA GLU A 117 14.87 -0.38 -1.77
C GLU A 117 14.48 0.28 -3.08
N ILE A 118 13.64 1.33 -3.03
CA ILE A 118 13.23 2.10 -4.22
C ILE A 118 14.47 2.64 -4.94
N ILE A 119 15.35 3.34 -4.23
CA ILE A 119 16.57 3.91 -4.82
C ILE A 119 17.43 2.80 -5.44
N LYS A 120 17.62 1.68 -4.72
CA LYS A 120 18.40 0.55 -5.23
C LYS A 120 17.82 0.01 -6.53
N ILE A 121 16.50 -0.19 -6.61
CA ILE A 121 15.82 -0.67 -7.82
C ILE A 121 16.04 0.30 -8.99
N ILE A 122 15.87 1.61 -8.75
CA ILE A 122 16.09 2.63 -9.80
C ILE A 122 17.54 2.56 -10.28
N THR A 123 18.51 2.54 -9.38
CA THR A 123 19.94 2.49 -9.75
C THR A 123 20.33 1.17 -10.43
N ASP A 124 19.78 0.04 -10.02
CA ASP A 124 20.05 -1.29 -10.61
C ASP A 124 19.53 -1.37 -12.05
N THR A 125 18.53 -0.55 -12.40
CA THR A 125 18.04 -0.38 -13.79
C THR A 125 18.86 0.63 -14.62
N ASN A 126 19.99 1.12 -14.10
CA ASN A 126 20.85 2.16 -14.69
C ASN A 126 20.12 3.48 -14.96
N ILE A 127 19.14 3.82 -14.12
CA ILE A 127 18.42 5.08 -14.17
C ILE A 127 18.96 5.98 -13.05
N ASP A 128 19.19 7.24 -13.39
CA ASP A 128 19.68 8.26 -12.48
C ASP A 128 18.50 8.93 -11.77
N VAL A 129 18.62 9.14 -10.45
CA VAL A 129 17.70 9.97 -9.67
C VAL A 129 18.30 11.38 -9.55
N GLU A 130 17.66 12.38 -10.15
CA GLU A 130 18.11 13.77 -10.12
C GLU A 130 17.65 14.50 -8.85
N SER A 131 16.42 14.27 -8.44
CA SER A 131 15.83 14.78 -7.21
C SER A 131 14.59 13.97 -6.83
N ALA A 132 14.16 14.07 -5.58
CA ALA A 132 12.97 13.39 -5.09
C ALA A 132 12.13 14.28 -4.16
N GLU A 133 10.81 14.12 -4.22
CA GLU A 133 9.85 14.59 -3.22
C GLU A 133 9.34 13.36 -2.49
N ILE A 134 9.61 13.26 -1.19
CA ILE A 134 9.20 12.14 -0.35
C ILE A 134 8.06 12.60 0.54
N ASP A 135 6.95 11.87 0.53
CA ASP A 135 5.76 12.20 1.31
C ASP A 135 5.13 10.94 1.89
N THR A 136 4.61 11.05 3.11
CA THR A 136 3.91 9.95 3.79
C THR A 136 2.57 10.46 4.27
N GLU A 137 1.50 9.96 3.66
CA GLU A 137 0.13 10.21 4.11
C GLU A 137 -0.37 9.03 4.95
N GLY A 138 -0.20 9.15 6.27
CA GLY A 138 -0.65 8.17 7.25
C GLY A 138 0.15 6.86 7.23
N LEU A 139 -0.10 6.04 6.22
CA LEU A 139 0.45 4.69 6.04
C LEU A 139 1.06 4.44 4.67
N VAL A 140 0.90 5.41 3.80
CA VAL A 140 1.15 5.28 2.38
C VAL A 140 2.25 6.27 2.05
N ALA A 141 3.35 5.75 1.53
CA ALA A 141 4.39 6.55 0.91
C ALA A 141 3.91 6.97 -0.48
N LYS A 142 4.02 8.26 -0.78
CA LYS A 142 3.64 8.91 -2.04
C LYS A 142 4.83 9.70 -2.56
N ASP A 143 5.76 8.97 -3.15
CA ASP A 143 7.04 9.52 -3.54
C ASP A 143 7.05 9.91 -5.01
N LYS A 144 7.78 10.97 -5.33
CA LYS A 144 8.07 11.39 -6.70
C LYS A 144 9.57 11.46 -6.91
N PHE A 145 10.03 10.90 -8.02
CA PHE A 145 11.43 10.91 -8.41
C PHE A 145 11.56 11.54 -9.79
N HIS A 146 12.36 12.59 -9.88
CA HIS A 146 12.84 13.11 -11.15
C HIS A 146 13.95 12.18 -11.62
N VAL A 147 13.69 11.42 -12.68
CA VAL A 147 14.58 10.37 -13.17
C VAL A 147 15.03 10.62 -14.60
N SER A 148 16.27 10.26 -14.91
CA SER A 148 16.78 10.33 -16.27
C SER A 148 17.63 9.10 -16.61
N TYR A 149 17.78 8.84 -17.89
CA TYR A 149 18.68 7.82 -18.42
C TYR A 149 19.70 8.50 -19.31
N ARG A 150 20.95 8.56 -18.83
CA ARG A 150 22.06 9.21 -19.56
C ARG A 150 21.75 10.67 -19.91
N GLY A 151 21.11 11.39 -18.98
CA GLY A 151 20.74 12.79 -19.15
C GLY A 151 19.57 13.07 -20.11
N ALA A 152 18.79 12.03 -20.45
CA ALA A 152 17.57 12.13 -21.25
C ALA A 152 16.38 11.49 -20.54
N LYS A 153 15.16 11.87 -20.97
CA LYS A 153 13.93 11.26 -20.45
C LYS A 153 13.83 9.77 -20.81
N LEU A 154 13.12 9.01 -19.99
CA LEU A 154 12.94 7.58 -20.22
C LEU A 154 12.05 7.36 -21.45
N ASN A 155 12.41 6.38 -22.28
CA ASN A 155 11.53 5.91 -23.34
C ASN A 155 10.52 4.87 -22.79
N SER A 156 9.49 4.56 -23.56
CA SER A 156 8.41 3.65 -23.13
C SER A 156 8.91 2.28 -22.66
N SER A 157 9.90 1.70 -23.34
CA SER A 157 10.47 0.41 -22.96
C SER A 157 11.18 0.48 -21.61
N LEU A 158 12.00 1.51 -21.39
CA LEU A 158 12.76 1.68 -20.15
C LEU A 158 11.83 2.02 -18.97
N SER A 159 10.83 2.87 -19.19
CA SER A 159 9.76 3.12 -18.21
C SER A 159 9.06 1.83 -17.80
N GLN A 160 8.73 0.97 -18.77
CA GLN A 160 8.06 -0.29 -18.49
C GLN A 160 8.94 -1.26 -17.70
N VAL A 161 10.24 -1.33 -17.99
CA VAL A 161 11.21 -2.14 -17.23
C VAL A 161 11.27 -1.67 -15.78
N LEU A 162 11.47 -0.36 -15.57
CA LEU A 162 11.55 0.23 -14.23
C LEU A 162 10.27 -0.03 -13.42
N ILE A 163 9.10 0.23 -14.02
CA ILE A 163 7.80 -0.02 -13.39
C ILE A 163 7.65 -1.50 -13.01
N ASN A 164 8.07 -2.41 -13.89
CA ASN A 164 7.98 -3.85 -13.61
C ASN A 164 8.93 -4.29 -12.49
N CYS A 165 10.15 -3.74 -12.43
CA CYS A 165 11.10 -4.01 -11.35
C CYS A 165 10.55 -3.52 -10.01
N LEU A 166 10.05 -2.29 -9.94
CA LEU A 166 9.43 -1.73 -8.73
C LEU A 166 8.23 -2.57 -8.27
N ARG A 167 7.35 -2.95 -9.20
CA ARG A 167 6.22 -3.83 -8.91
C ARG A 167 6.65 -5.21 -8.41
N TYR A 168 7.74 -5.77 -8.92
CA TYR A 168 8.21 -7.09 -8.50
C TYR A 168 8.84 -7.05 -7.11
N TYR A 169 9.80 -6.14 -6.89
CA TYR A 169 10.60 -6.12 -5.68
C TYR A 169 9.85 -5.54 -4.48
N LEU A 170 9.03 -4.50 -4.67
CA LEU A 170 8.24 -3.93 -3.57
C LEU A 170 7.05 -4.82 -3.14
N ARG A 171 6.74 -5.88 -3.93
CA ARG A 171 5.74 -6.89 -3.59
C ARG A 171 6.33 -8.16 -2.98
N ARG A 172 7.66 -8.31 -2.92
CA ARG A 172 8.25 -9.49 -2.29
C ARG A 172 7.99 -9.40 -0.79
N PRO A 173 7.33 -10.39 -0.17
CA PRO A 173 7.34 -10.48 1.28
C PRO A 173 8.80 -10.63 1.73
N GLU A 174 9.18 -9.95 2.81
CA GLU A 174 10.46 -10.18 3.48
C GLU A 174 10.50 -11.67 3.87
N THR A 175 11.18 -12.49 3.07
CA THR A 175 11.59 -13.81 3.53
C THR A 175 12.69 -13.56 4.54
N ASP A 176 12.45 -13.95 5.80
CA ASP A 176 13.45 -13.97 6.86
C ASP A 176 14.74 -14.64 6.36
N GLU A 177 15.70 -13.85 5.88
CA GLU A 177 17.04 -14.32 5.52
C GLU A 177 17.91 -14.62 6.76
N ASP A 178 17.37 -14.47 7.98
CA ASP A 178 18.05 -14.78 9.24
C ASP A 178 17.68 -16.17 9.80
N SER A 179 17.64 -17.19 8.94
CA SER A 179 17.56 -18.59 9.39
C SER A 179 18.68 -19.46 8.81
N TYR A 180 19.90 -19.25 9.31
CA TYR A 180 21.00 -20.22 9.29
C TYR A 180 21.81 -20.21 10.59
#